data_AF-A0A3D3FKX1-F1
#
_entry.id   AF-A0A3D3FKX1-F1
#
_cell.length_a   1.000
_cell.length_b   1.000
_cell.length_c   1.000
_cell.angle_alpha   90.00
_cell.angle_beta   90.00
_cell.angle_gamma   90.00
#
_symmetry.space_group_name_H-M   'P 1'
#
loop_
_entity.id
_entity.type
_entity.pdbx_description
1 polymer ?
#
loop_
_entity_poly.entity_id
_entity_poly.type
_entity_poly.pdbx_seq_one_letter_code
_entity_poly.pdbx_strand_id
1 'polypeptide(L)'
;MAGPAVRGLFAGVGGGFTSWKIWNDIQEASYIAPEIMFEAGVKYELSKFGLVNFFAEASVGAKNPLGDSWTYKDKDGNKFSGGTKPADTPNPFYYGIGFGYFF
;
A
#
# COMPACT_ATOMS: atom_id res chain seq x y z
N MET A 1 -29.86 -13.07 -20.57
CA MET A 1 -28.81 -12.71 -19.60
C MET A 1 -28.26 -11.37 -20.04
N ALA A 2 -28.51 -10.30 -19.28
CA ALA A 2 -27.82 -9.02 -19.51
C ALA A 2 -26.33 -9.23 -19.22
N GLY A 3 -25.47 -8.78 -20.13
CA GLY A 3 -24.03 -8.85 -19.93
C GLY A 3 -23.60 -8.13 -18.65
N PRO A 4 -22.47 -8.51 -18.07
CA PRO A 4 -21.93 -7.87 -16.88
C PRO A 4 -21.75 -6.35 -17.06
N ALA A 5 -22.24 -5.58 -16.09
CA ALA A 5 -22.19 -4.12 -16.09
C ALA A 5 -20.94 -3.65 -15.34
N VAL A 6 -20.14 -2.77 -15.97
CA VAL A 6 -19.06 -2.05 -15.28
C VAL A 6 -19.70 -1.17 -14.21
N ARG A 7 -19.47 -1.49 -12.94
CA ARG A 7 -20.08 -0.80 -11.80
C ARG A 7 -18.99 -0.16 -10.95
N GLY A 8 -18.56 1.01 -11.44
CA GLY A 8 -17.91 2.04 -10.65
C GLY A 8 -16.43 2.22 -10.94
N LEU A 9 -16.09 3.43 -11.39
CA LEU A 9 -14.79 4.02 -11.10
C LEU A 9 -14.79 4.41 -9.61
N PHE A 10 -13.69 4.13 -8.91
CA PHE A 10 -13.49 4.65 -7.57
C PHE A 10 -12.17 5.42 -7.50
N ALA A 11 -12.13 6.42 -6.64
CA ALA A 11 -10.93 7.14 -6.26
C ALA A 11 -10.99 7.42 -4.76
N GLY A 12 -9.86 7.27 -4.07
CA GLY A 12 -9.77 7.42 -2.62
C GLY A 12 -8.43 8.02 -2.20
N VAL A 13 -8.47 8.70 -1.06
CA VAL A 13 -7.28 9.17 -0.34
C VAL A 13 -7.30 8.53 1.04
N GLY A 14 -6.18 7.92 1.44
CA GLY A 14 -6.04 7.24 2.71
C GLY A 14 -4.78 7.68 3.45
N GLY A 15 -4.79 7.51 4.76
CA GLY A 15 -3.59 7.56 5.60
C GLY A 15 -3.13 6.15 5.93
N GLY A 16 -1.82 5.93 6.03
CA GLY A 16 -1.25 4.66 6.41
C GLY A 16 0.09 4.80 7.11
N PHE A 17 0.74 3.67 7.31
CA PHE A 17 2.15 3.60 7.69
C PHE A 17 2.83 2.61 6.77
N THR A 18 3.99 2.98 6.26
CA THR A 18 4.87 2.01 5.60
C THR A 18 6.07 1.75 6.51
N SER A 19 6.39 0.47 6.65
CA SER A 19 7.56 0.02 7.39
C SER A 19 8.49 -0.78 6.49
N TRP A 20 9.78 -0.46 6.50
CA TRP A 20 10.81 -1.20 5.79
C TRP A 20 11.83 -1.73 6.76
N LYS A 21 12.38 -2.90 6.45
CA LYS A 21 13.47 -3.49 7.21
C LYS A 21 14.55 -3.92 6.23
N ILE A 22 15.71 -3.25 6.30
CA ILE A 22 16.87 -3.56 5.48
C ILE A 22 17.87 -4.29 6.37
N TRP A 23 18.29 -5.46 5.91
CA TRP A 23 19.30 -6.28 6.55
C TRP A 23 20.53 -6.29 5.66
N ASN A 24 21.64 -5.76 6.16
CA ASN A 24 22.95 -5.94 5.55
C ASN A 24 23.84 -6.71 6.52
N ASP A 25 24.97 -7.25 6.04
CA ASP A 25 25.91 -8.04 6.84
C ASP A 25 26.46 -7.32 8.07
N ILE A 26 26.23 -6.01 8.23
CA ILE A 26 26.83 -5.15 9.27
C ILE A 26 25.77 -4.46 10.14
N GLN A 27 24.55 -4.21 9.63
CA GLN A 27 23.54 -3.37 10.32
C GLN A 27 22.11 -3.78 9.94
N GLU A 28 21.20 -3.61 10.90
CA GLU A 28 19.75 -3.69 10.71
C GLU A 28 19.19 -2.26 10.68
N ALA A 29 18.70 -1.81 9.54
CA ALA A 29 18.02 -0.53 9.41
C ALA A 29 16.51 -0.76 9.34
N SER A 30 15.77 -0.06 10.18
CA SER A 30 14.31 -0.08 10.19
C SER A 30 13.77 1.32 9.92
N TYR A 31 12.77 1.40 9.05
CA TYR A 31 12.09 2.63 8.71
C TYR A 31 10.62 2.46 9.02
N ILE A 32 10.05 3.45 9.69
CA ILE A 32 8.61 3.57 9.86
C ILE A 32 8.29 5.02 9.56
N ALA A 33 7.42 5.26 8.58
CA ALA A 33 6.88 6.58 8.32
C ALA A 33 5.36 6.51 8.13
N PRO A 34 4.63 7.51 8.64
CA PRO A 34 3.26 7.73 8.20
C PRO A 34 3.26 8.00 6.70
N GLU A 35 2.19 7.66 5.99
CA GLU A 35 2.08 7.90 4.56
C GLU A 35 0.70 8.40 4.17
N ILE A 36 0.65 9.20 3.09
CA ILE A 36 -0.58 9.48 2.36
C ILE A 36 -0.61 8.56 1.15
N MET A 37 -1.76 7.92 0.94
CA MET A 37 -2.02 7.04 -0.18
C MET A 37 -3.12 7.63 -1.05
N PHE A 38 -2.93 7.57 -2.35
CA PHE A 38 -3.96 7.84 -3.36
C PHE A 38 -4.23 6.54 -4.09
N GLU A 39 -5.49 6.19 -4.31
CA GLU A 39 -5.88 5.01 -5.06
C GLU A 39 -6.99 5.36 -6.04
N ALA A 40 -6.93 4.83 -7.25
CA ALA A 40 -7.99 4.91 -8.23
C ALA A 40 -8.10 3.58 -8.97
N GLY A 41 -9.32 3.14 -9.27
CA GLY A 41 -9.53 1.86 -9.91
C GLY A 41 -10.92 1.69 -10.51
N VAL A 42 -11.13 0.52 -11.09
CA VAL A 42 -12.39 0.08 -11.67
C VAL A 42 -12.86 -1.17 -10.95
N LYS A 43 -14.14 -1.19 -10.58
CA LYS A 43 -14.81 -2.39 -10.09
C LYS A 43 -15.75 -2.95 -11.14
N TYR A 44 -15.76 -4.27 -11.23
CA TYR A 44 -16.55 -5.03 -12.17
C TYR A 44 -17.40 -6.05 -11.44
N GLU A 45 -18.71 -5.90 -11.47
CA GLU A 45 -19.63 -6.84 -10.82
C GLU A 45 -19.67 -8.15 -11.62
N LEU A 46 -19.32 -9.26 -10.97
CA LEU A 46 -19.26 -10.58 -11.58
C LEU A 46 -20.61 -11.30 -11.49
N SER A 47 -21.18 -11.35 -10.29
CA SER A 47 -22.42 -12.07 -10.02
C SER A 47 -23.05 -11.64 -8.69
N LYS A 48 -24.33 -11.98 -8.50
CA LYS A 48 -25.06 -11.77 -7.26
C LYS A 48 -25.76 -13.06 -6.85
N PHE A 49 -25.62 -13.43 -5.58
CA PHE A 49 -26.30 -14.58 -4.98
C PHE A 49 -26.96 -14.15 -3.66
N GLY A 50 -28.29 -14.05 -3.65
CA GLY A 50 -29.02 -13.51 -2.51
C GLY A 50 -28.65 -12.05 -2.24
N LEU A 51 -28.15 -11.76 -1.03
CA LEU A 51 -27.66 -10.43 -0.62
C LEU A 51 -26.18 -10.20 -0.98
N VAL A 52 -25.45 -11.24 -1.38
CA VAL A 52 -24.01 -11.16 -1.63
C VAL A 52 -23.74 -10.77 -3.08
N ASN A 53 -22.94 -9.74 -3.30
CA ASN A 53 -22.46 -9.32 -4.62
C ASN A 53 -20.97 -9.62 -4.75
N PHE A 54 -20.55 -10.24 -5.85
CA PHE A 54 -19.17 -10.56 -6.17
C PHE A 54 -18.62 -9.57 -7.19
N PHE A 55 -17.37 -9.17 -7.04
CA PHE A 55 -16.71 -8.25 -7.95
C PHE A 55 -15.25 -8.61 -8.21
N ALA A 56 -14.75 -8.20 -9.36
CA ALA A 56 -13.33 -8.06 -9.66
C ALA A 56 -12.94 -6.59 -9.62
N GLU A 57 -11.71 -6.30 -9.27
CA GLU A 57 -11.18 -4.95 -9.17
C GLU A 57 -9.81 -4.88 -9.84
N ALA A 58 -9.56 -3.77 -10.54
CA ALA A 58 -8.21 -3.36 -10.93
C ALA A 58 -7.98 -1.93 -10.44
N SER A 59 -6.88 -1.70 -9.72
CA SER A 59 -6.55 -0.41 -9.14
C SER A 59 -5.10 -0.03 -9.37
N VAL A 60 -4.86 1.28 -9.35
CA VAL A 60 -3.55 1.89 -9.32
C VAL A 60 -3.52 2.87 -8.17
N GLY A 61 -2.41 2.93 -7.46
CA GLY A 61 -2.24 3.89 -6.38
C GLY A 61 -0.83 4.39 -6.27
N ALA A 62 -0.68 5.47 -5.52
CA ALA A 62 0.60 6.07 -5.19
C ALA A 62 0.69 6.24 -3.68
N LYS A 63 1.84 5.86 -3.11
CA LYS A 63 2.14 6.09 -1.69
C LYS A 63 3.20 7.17 -1.56
N ASN A 64 2.95 8.13 -0.68
CA ASN A 64 3.91 9.18 -0.35
C ASN A 64 4.18 9.14 1.17
N PRO A 65 5.35 8.62 1.61
CA PRO A 65 5.70 8.62 3.01
C PRO A 65 5.97 10.06 3.50
N LEU A 66 5.29 10.42 4.57
CA LEU A 66 5.40 11.67 5.31
C LEU A 66 6.48 11.53 6.39
N GLY A 67 7.73 11.75 5.99
CA GLY A 67 8.84 11.90 6.93
C GLY A 67 9.93 10.84 6.84
N ASP A 68 11.04 11.17 7.51
CA ASP A 68 12.34 10.52 7.33
C ASP A 68 12.81 9.81 8.61
N SER A 69 11.91 9.29 9.45
CA SER A 69 12.31 8.66 10.71
C SER A 69 12.88 7.24 10.50
N TRP A 70 14.19 7.16 10.22
CA TRP A 70 14.95 5.92 10.22
C TRP A 70 15.54 5.62 11.61
N THR A 71 15.37 4.38 12.05
CA THR A 71 16.00 3.82 13.25
C THR A 71 16.97 2.73 12.82
N TYR A 72 18.24 2.91 13.15
CA TYR A 72 19.31 1.96 12.87
C TYR A 72 19.64 1.16 14.13
N LYS A 73 19.95 -0.11 13.96
CA LYS A 73 20.46 -1.00 14.99
C LYS A 73 21.76 -1.64 14.50
N ASP A 74 22.84 -1.46 15.26
CA ASP A 74 24.10 -2.14 14.97
C ASP A 74 24.10 -3.61 15.47
N LYS A 75 25.17 -4.34 15.15
CA LYS A 75 25.37 -5.75 15.58
C LYS A 75 25.46 -5.92 17.10
N ASP A 76 25.86 -4.86 17.81
CA ASP A 76 26.00 -4.85 19.26
C ASP A 76 24.68 -4.48 19.96
N GLY A 77 23.64 -4.14 19.17
CA GLY A 77 22.29 -3.85 19.63
C GLY A 77 22.03 -2.39 19.96
N ASN A 78 22.98 -1.48 19.72
CA ASN A 78 22.79 -0.05 19.95
C ASN A 78 21.83 0.52 18.90
N LYS A 79 20.89 1.36 19.36
CA LYS A 79 19.90 2.03 18.51
C LYS A 79 20.32 3.48 18.25
N PHE A 80 20.27 3.89 16.99
CA PHE A 80 20.50 5.27 16.56
C PHE A 80 19.26 5.80 15.85
N SER A 81 18.80 7.00 16.23
CA SER A 81 17.68 7.71 15.60
C SER A 81 18.17 9.02 15.00
N GLY A 82 17.95 9.24 13.69
CA GLY A 82 18.25 10.53 13.07
C GLY A 82 18.82 10.53 11.64
N GLY A 83 18.56 9.50 10.83
CA GLY A 83 19.01 9.51 9.43
C GLY A 83 17.99 10.14 8.49
N THR A 84 18.44 10.94 7.54
CA THR A 84 17.66 11.34 6.35
C THR A 84 17.29 10.11 5.52
N LYS A 85 16.12 10.16 4.86
CA LYS A 85 15.64 9.09 3.96
C LYS A 85 16.74 8.71 2.95
N PRO A 86 17.12 7.43 2.82
CA PRO A 86 17.98 6.98 1.73
C PRO A 86 17.36 7.47 0.42
N ALA A 87 18.17 8.14 -0.41
CA ALA A 87 17.73 8.75 -1.67
C ALA A 87 16.98 7.77 -2.59
N ASP A 88 17.22 6.47 -2.40
CA ASP A 88 16.64 5.37 -3.16
C ASP A 88 15.33 4.82 -2.60
N THR A 89 14.76 5.41 -1.54
CA THR A 89 13.47 4.94 -1.01
C THR A 89 12.37 5.29 -2.02
N PRO A 90 11.82 4.30 -2.75
CA PRO A 90 10.90 4.58 -3.83
C PRO A 90 9.63 5.21 -3.27
N ASN A 91 9.00 6.12 -4.02
CA ASN A 91 7.58 6.42 -3.84
C ASN A 91 6.84 5.39 -4.70
N PRO A 92 6.42 4.24 -4.15
CA PRO A 92 5.93 3.17 -4.99
C PRO A 92 4.55 3.56 -5.52
N PHE A 93 4.46 3.68 -6.84
CA PHE A 93 3.21 3.36 -7.49
C PHE A 93 2.95 1.87 -7.30
N TYR A 94 1.72 1.50 -6.97
CA TYR A 94 1.30 0.11 -6.87
C TYR A 94 0.12 -0.15 -7.80
N TYR A 95 0.02 -1.40 -8.23
CA TYR A 95 -1.03 -1.90 -9.10
C TYR A 95 -1.70 -3.05 -8.35
N GLY A 96 -3.01 -2.99 -8.19
CA GLY A 96 -3.82 -4.01 -7.55
C GLY A 96 -4.71 -4.72 -8.57
N ILE A 97 -4.80 -6.04 -8.50
CA ILE A 97 -5.87 -6.82 -9.12
C ILE A 97 -6.46 -7.69 -8.02
N GLY A 98 -7.77 -7.60 -7.80
CA GLY A 98 -8.45 -8.26 -6.69
C GLY A 98 -9.78 -8.87 -7.07
N PHE A 99 -10.23 -9.83 -6.26
CA PHE A 99 -11.58 -10.40 -6.28
C PHE A 99 -12.18 -10.26 -4.89
N GLY A 100 -13.43 -9.83 -4.79
CA GLY A 100 -14.07 -9.56 -3.51
C GLY A 100 -15.57 -9.79 -3.53
N TYR A 101 -16.17 -9.67 -2.35
CA TYR A 101 -17.62 -9.72 -2.15
C TYR A 101 -18.08 -8.69 -1.12
N PHE A 102 -19.33 -8.25 -1.18
CA PHE A 102 -19.97 -7.40 -0.16
C PHE A 102 -21.43 -7.82 0.10
N PHE A 103 -21.93 -7.48 1.30
CA PHE A 103 -23.30 -7.75 1.78
C PHE A 103 -24.24 -6.54 1.56
#